data_AF-A0A259P4W0-F1
#
_entry.id   AF-A0A259P4W0-F1
#
_cell.length_a   1.000
_cell.length_b   1.000
_cell.length_c   1.000
_cell.angle_alpha   90.00
_cell.angle_beta   90.00
_cell.angle_gamma   90.00
#
_symmetry.space_group_name_H-M   'P 1'
#
loop_
_entity.id
_entity.type
_entity.pdbx_description
1 polymer ?
#
loop_
_entity_poly.entity_id
_entity_poly.type
_entity_poly.pdbx_seq_one_letter_code
_entity_poly.pdbx_strand_id
1 'polypeptide(L)'
;SVYFPDHVVPMLPEALSNGLCSLNPHVDRLCFVAEMHISAHGKLESYQFYEAVMHSAARFTYNKVHAILQGDPKLRQEYTAQLTNLETLYSLYKKLAKVRAQRGAIEFETVETRFIFNSHRKIEQIVPVHRNEAHKIIEECMIMANVAAARFIEKHEAHALFRVHERPDGDRFANFKRFLAELGIEANLSDEPTPLELTEVLARLSDRPDRELIETTMLRSMKQAVYQGDNQGHFGLALEAYAHFTSPIRRYPDLVLHRAIKAILAKQGQQVTGPKAYIEKDMAPLGEQCSMTERRADDATREVADWLKCEYMQDHLGSEFPGVVSTVTNFGLFVRLSDLYIEGLVHVTSLQNDYYRFDTERQILTGEHSGVSYRMGDAVTVKVVAVNLEARKIDLVLVGEARTQVSGRQIKASKNAAFEEKLARQAGKTAPAKAGKATKAGKTTKAAKAPAGKKPAAPKAKKSKSRR
;
A
#
# COMPACT_ATOMS: atom_id res chain seq x y z
N SER A 1 -5.20 -2.69 -20.96
CA SER A 1 -6.18 -1.66 -21.33
C SER A 1 -5.91 -0.43 -20.49
N VAL A 2 -6.20 0.75 -21.02
CA VAL A 2 -6.08 2.03 -20.30
C VAL A 2 -7.48 2.54 -20.00
N TYR A 3 -7.76 2.90 -18.75
CA TYR A 3 -9.09 3.30 -18.28
C TYR A 3 -9.08 4.78 -17.92
N PHE A 4 -9.38 5.63 -18.90
CA PHE A 4 -9.62 7.05 -18.66
C PHE A 4 -11.01 7.25 -18.03
N PRO A 5 -11.24 8.41 -17.38
CA PRO A 5 -12.60 8.77 -16.96
C PRO A 5 -13.58 8.74 -18.13
N ASP A 6 -14.63 7.93 -18.01
CA ASP A 6 -15.67 7.67 -19.03
C ASP A 6 -15.18 7.17 -20.41
N HIS A 7 -13.93 6.72 -20.53
CA HIS A 7 -13.39 6.19 -21.78
C HIS A 7 -12.36 5.09 -21.57
N VAL A 8 -12.46 4.00 -22.32
CA VAL A 8 -11.52 2.87 -22.22
C VAL A 8 -10.81 2.71 -23.55
N VAL A 9 -9.48 2.65 -23.51
CA VAL A 9 -8.64 2.20 -24.62
C VAL A 9 -8.34 0.71 -24.41
N PRO A 10 -9.07 -0.20 -25.08
CA PRO A 10 -8.99 -1.62 -24.80
C PRO A 10 -7.68 -2.21 -25.36
N MET A 11 -7.13 -3.21 -24.67
CA MET A 11 -5.94 -3.95 -25.15
C MET A 11 -6.26 -4.79 -26.39
N LEU A 12 -7.47 -5.30 -26.48
CA LEU A 12 -7.98 -6.10 -27.59
C LEU A 12 -9.09 -5.32 -28.30
N PRO A 13 -9.34 -5.58 -29.60
CA PRO A 13 -10.48 -5.00 -30.31
C PRO A 13 -11.81 -5.25 -29.59
N GLU A 14 -12.72 -4.28 -29.62
CA GLU A 14 -13.99 -4.34 -28.88
C GLU A 14 -14.86 -5.55 -29.26
N ALA A 15 -14.82 -5.96 -30.52
CA ALA A 15 -15.51 -7.17 -31.00
C ALA A 15 -15.08 -8.43 -30.21
N LEU A 16 -13.82 -8.49 -29.77
CA LEU A 16 -13.31 -9.54 -28.90
C LEU A 16 -13.64 -9.22 -27.43
N SER A 17 -13.22 -8.05 -26.92
CA SER A 17 -13.28 -7.76 -25.49
C SER A 17 -14.72 -7.68 -24.94
N ASN A 18 -15.65 -7.11 -25.71
CA ASN A 18 -17.04 -6.91 -25.30
C ASN A 18 -17.98 -7.99 -25.86
N GLY A 19 -17.51 -8.72 -26.89
CA GLY A 19 -18.27 -9.77 -27.58
C GLY A 19 -17.82 -11.18 -27.20
N LEU A 20 -16.87 -11.72 -27.98
CA LEU A 20 -16.50 -13.14 -27.93
C LEU A 20 -15.77 -13.56 -26.66
N CYS A 21 -14.93 -12.70 -26.09
CA CYS A 21 -14.21 -12.98 -24.85
C CYS A 21 -14.97 -12.54 -23.60
N SER A 22 -15.99 -11.68 -23.73
CA SER A 22 -16.85 -11.31 -22.61
C SER A 22 -17.74 -12.47 -22.21
N LEU A 23 -17.79 -12.78 -20.91
CA LEU A 23 -18.65 -13.80 -20.32
C LEU A 23 -20.09 -13.30 -20.18
N ASN A 24 -20.70 -12.96 -21.32
CA ASN A 24 -22.05 -12.41 -21.40
C ASN A 24 -23.09 -13.42 -20.87
N PRO A 25 -24.17 -12.95 -20.24
CA PRO A 25 -25.21 -13.82 -19.71
C PRO A 25 -25.96 -14.52 -20.85
N HIS A 26 -26.44 -15.73 -20.57
CA HIS A 26 -27.33 -16.51 -21.42
C HIS A 26 -26.79 -16.88 -22.81
N VAL A 27 -25.47 -16.93 -22.96
CA VAL A 27 -24.80 -17.33 -24.20
C VAL A 27 -23.59 -18.21 -23.89
N ASP A 28 -23.34 -19.18 -24.76
CA ASP A 28 -22.18 -20.07 -24.60
C ASP A 28 -20.88 -19.30 -24.84
N ARG A 29 -19.89 -19.57 -23.99
CA ARG A 29 -18.57 -18.95 -24.04
C ARG A 29 -17.48 -19.96 -23.74
N LEU A 30 -16.42 -19.91 -24.53
CA LEU A 30 -15.18 -20.60 -24.20
C LEU A 30 -14.55 -19.91 -22.99
N CYS A 31 -14.11 -20.71 -22.02
CA CYS A 31 -13.40 -20.22 -20.85
C CYS A 31 -12.22 -21.13 -20.52
N PHE A 32 -11.26 -20.55 -19.79
CA PHE A 32 -10.15 -21.30 -19.22
C PHE A 32 -10.32 -21.31 -17.70
N VAL A 33 -10.58 -22.49 -17.16
CA VAL A 33 -11.08 -22.66 -15.80
C VAL A 33 -9.91 -22.97 -14.87
N ALA A 34 -9.94 -22.34 -13.70
CA ALA A 34 -9.17 -22.74 -12.53
C ALA A 34 -10.15 -23.35 -11.51
N GLU A 35 -10.17 -24.67 -11.40
CA GLU A 35 -10.97 -25.36 -10.39
C GLU A 35 -10.10 -25.62 -9.18
N MET A 36 -10.60 -25.31 -7.99
CA MET A 36 -9.83 -25.28 -6.75
C MET A 36 -10.61 -25.97 -5.63
N HIS A 37 -9.92 -26.81 -4.86
CA HIS A 37 -10.44 -27.34 -3.61
C HIS A 37 -9.90 -26.50 -2.45
N ILE A 38 -10.82 -25.88 -1.71
CA ILE A 38 -10.50 -25.02 -0.57
C ILE A 38 -11.04 -25.68 0.69
N SER A 39 -10.17 -25.91 1.66
CA SER A 39 -10.53 -26.55 2.92
C SER A 39 -11.48 -25.68 3.76
N ALA A 40 -12.13 -26.28 4.76
CA ALA A 40 -12.96 -25.55 5.73
C ALA A 40 -12.20 -24.44 6.49
N HIS A 41 -10.86 -24.52 6.51
CA HIS A 41 -9.96 -23.53 7.10
C HIS A 41 -9.51 -22.45 6.11
N GLY A 42 -9.98 -22.47 4.85
CA GLY A 42 -9.62 -21.49 3.81
C GLY A 42 -8.26 -21.74 3.17
N LYS A 43 -7.71 -22.95 3.28
CA LYS A 43 -6.45 -23.34 2.63
C LYS A 43 -6.72 -23.92 1.24
N LEU A 44 -5.98 -23.48 0.24
CA LEU A 44 -5.96 -24.11 -1.09
C LEU A 44 -5.25 -25.47 -1.00
N GLU A 45 -5.99 -26.55 -1.18
CA GLU A 45 -5.51 -27.94 -1.06
C GLU A 45 -5.08 -28.52 -2.41
N SER A 46 -5.92 -28.35 -3.43
CA SER A 46 -5.65 -28.81 -4.79
C SER A 46 -6.24 -27.83 -5.80
N TYR A 47 -5.72 -27.90 -7.02
CA TYR A 47 -6.20 -27.10 -8.14
C TYR A 47 -5.94 -27.84 -9.45
N GLN A 48 -6.79 -27.56 -10.44
CA GLN A 48 -6.63 -28.02 -11.81
C GLN A 48 -7.03 -26.93 -12.80
N PHE A 49 -6.40 -26.96 -13.98
CA PHE A 49 -6.66 -26.04 -15.06
C PHE A 49 -7.13 -26.81 -16.29
N TYR A 50 -8.18 -26.34 -16.95
CA TYR A 50 -8.72 -26.96 -18.16
C TYR A 50 -9.54 -25.97 -19.00
N GLU A 51 -9.68 -26.26 -20.29
CA GLU A 51 -10.58 -25.53 -21.17
C GLU A 51 -12.01 -26.03 -21.01
N ALA A 52 -12.98 -25.11 -21.05
CA ALA A 52 -14.39 -25.45 -20.93
C ALA A 52 -15.28 -24.54 -21.77
N VAL A 53 -16.55 -24.93 -21.89
CA VAL A 53 -17.64 -24.08 -22.36
C VAL A 53 -18.52 -23.76 -21.15
N MET A 54 -18.83 -22.48 -20.95
CA MET A 54 -19.73 -22.03 -19.89
C MET A 54 -20.91 -21.25 -20.44
N HIS A 55 -22.01 -21.24 -19.68
CA HIS A 55 -23.21 -20.47 -19.96
C HIS A 55 -23.57 -19.64 -18.73
N SER A 56 -23.23 -18.35 -18.74
CA SER A 56 -23.41 -17.50 -17.56
C SER A 56 -24.90 -17.33 -17.25
N ALA A 57 -25.33 -17.78 -16.06
CA ALA A 57 -26.74 -17.80 -15.68
C ALA A 57 -27.32 -16.42 -15.33
N ALA A 58 -26.47 -15.43 -15.04
CA ALA A 58 -26.91 -14.07 -14.70
C ALA A 58 -25.76 -13.07 -14.83
N ARG A 59 -26.10 -11.80 -15.09
CA ARG A 59 -25.16 -10.66 -15.01
C ARG A 59 -25.47 -9.80 -13.79
N PHE A 60 -24.59 -9.85 -12.80
CA PHE A 60 -24.73 -9.08 -11.57
C PHE A 60 -23.92 -7.78 -11.60
N THR A 61 -24.34 -6.83 -10.77
CA THR A 61 -23.52 -5.69 -10.34
C THR A 61 -23.15 -5.87 -8.88
N TYR A 62 -22.03 -5.30 -8.43
CA TYR A 62 -21.62 -5.40 -7.03
C TYR A 62 -22.68 -4.87 -6.06
N ASN A 63 -23.35 -3.77 -6.42
CA ASN A 63 -24.41 -3.19 -5.58
C ASN A 63 -25.63 -4.11 -5.46
N LYS A 64 -26.03 -4.79 -6.55
CA LYS A 64 -27.11 -5.79 -6.50
C LYS A 64 -26.75 -6.96 -5.58
N VAL A 65 -25.55 -7.53 -5.73
CA VAL A 65 -25.11 -8.66 -4.88
C VAL A 65 -25.01 -8.23 -3.42
N HIS A 66 -24.45 -7.05 -3.16
CA HIS A 66 -24.38 -6.52 -1.79
C HIS A 66 -25.78 -6.37 -1.19
N ALA A 67 -26.74 -5.78 -1.90
CA ALA A 67 -28.12 -5.66 -1.44
C ALA A 67 -28.80 -7.03 -1.20
N ILE A 68 -28.57 -8.02 -2.08
CA ILE A 68 -29.06 -9.41 -1.90
C ILE A 68 -28.51 -10.02 -0.61
N LEU A 69 -27.22 -9.82 -0.32
CA LEU A 69 -26.55 -10.33 0.89
C LEU A 69 -27.02 -9.58 2.15
N GLN A 70 -27.41 -8.30 2.03
CA GLN A 70 -28.02 -7.51 3.10
C GLN A 70 -29.52 -7.81 3.31
N GLY A 71 -30.10 -8.72 2.52
CA GLY A 71 -31.48 -9.16 2.74
C GLY A 71 -32.55 -8.45 1.91
N ASP A 72 -32.21 -7.72 0.85
CA ASP A 72 -33.20 -7.03 0.01
C ASP A 72 -34.29 -8.00 -0.51
N PRO A 73 -35.57 -7.85 -0.11
CA PRO A 73 -36.59 -8.84 -0.43
C PRO A 73 -36.88 -8.95 -1.93
N LYS A 74 -36.85 -7.83 -2.65
CA LYS A 74 -37.20 -7.78 -4.09
C LYS A 74 -36.13 -8.48 -4.91
N LEU A 75 -34.86 -8.13 -4.70
CA LEU A 75 -33.74 -8.75 -5.40
C LEU A 75 -33.59 -10.23 -5.02
N ARG A 76 -33.82 -10.59 -3.75
CA ARG A 76 -33.76 -12.01 -3.34
C ARG A 76 -34.86 -12.84 -4.02
N GLN A 77 -36.06 -12.28 -4.17
CA GLN A 77 -37.13 -12.92 -4.93
C GLN A 77 -36.77 -13.02 -6.42
N GLU A 78 -36.26 -11.94 -7.02
CA GLU A 78 -35.86 -11.90 -8.44
C GLU A 78 -34.78 -12.94 -8.77
N TYR A 79 -33.77 -13.08 -7.91
CA TYR A 79 -32.62 -13.97 -8.11
C TYR A 79 -32.67 -15.24 -7.24
N THR A 80 -33.87 -15.73 -6.94
CA THR A 80 -34.10 -16.92 -6.07
C THR A 80 -33.22 -18.11 -6.47
N ALA A 81 -33.08 -18.38 -7.77
CA ALA A 81 -32.31 -19.50 -8.30
C ALA A 81 -30.79 -19.38 -8.06
N GLN A 82 -30.27 -18.18 -7.80
CA GLN A 82 -28.85 -17.93 -7.59
C GLN A 82 -28.48 -17.72 -6.11
N LEU A 83 -29.46 -17.65 -5.20
CA LEU A 83 -29.24 -17.32 -3.79
C LEU A 83 -28.23 -18.25 -3.12
N THR A 84 -28.41 -19.57 -3.25
CA THR A 84 -27.51 -20.56 -2.63
C THR A 84 -26.07 -20.37 -3.09
N ASN A 85 -25.83 -20.08 -4.37
CA ASN A 85 -24.49 -19.87 -4.91
C ASN A 85 -23.88 -18.56 -4.38
N LEU A 86 -24.65 -17.47 -4.32
CA LEU A 86 -24.18 -16.19 -3.77
C LEU A 86 -23.84 -16.30 -2.27
N GLU A 87 -24.68 -16.98 -1.49
CA GLU A 87 -24.47 -17.21 -0.06
C GLU A 87 -23.27 -18.16 0.20
N THR A 88 -23.06 -19.13 -0.68
CA THR A 88 -21.87 -20.00 -0.65
C THR A 88 -20.60 -19.20 -0.93
N LEU A 89 -20.59 -18.36 -1.96
CA LEU A 89 -19.46 -17.46 -2.26
C LEU A 89 -19.17 -16.50 -1.11
N TYR A 90 -20.22 -15.96 -0.48
CA TYR A 90 -20.06 -15.10 0.69
C TYR A 90 -19.47 -15.84 1.90
N SER A 91 -19.90 -17.08 2.12
CA SER A 91 -19.37 -17.94 3.18
C SER A 91 -17.90 -18.30 2.93
N LEU A 92 -17.53 -18.59 1.69
CA LEU A 92 -16.15 -18.81 1.28
C LEU A 92 -15.29 -17.56 1.51
N TYR A 93 -15.74 -16.39 1.06
CA TYR A 93 -15.07 -15.11 1.27
C TYR A 93 -14.72 -14.88 2.74
N LYS A 94 -15.66 -15.09 3.66
CA LYS A 94 -15.42 -14.90 5.11
C LYS A 94 -14.28 -15.78 5.62
N LYS A 95 -14.11 -16.99 5.07
CA LYS A 95 -12.98 -17.88 5.42
C LYS A 95 -11.67 -17.37 4.82
N LEU A 96 -11.67 -16.99 3.53
CA LEU A 96 -10.49 -16.49 2.83
C LEU A 96 -9.96 -15.18 3.46
N ALA A 97 -10.86 -14.25 3.78
CA ALA A 97 -10.52 -13.00 4.46
C ALA A 97 -9.85 -13.25 5.82
N LYS A 98 -10.34 -14.22 6.58
CA LYS A 98 -9.71 -14.62 7.86
C LYS A 98 -8.29 -15.15 7.64
N VAL A 99 -8.07 -16.01 6.66
CA VAL A 99 -6.74 -16.56 6.33
C VAL A 99 -5.82 -15.45 5.83
N ARG A 100 -6.32 -14.52 5.01
CA ARG A 100 -5.57 -13.36 4.53
C ARG A 100 -5.11 -12.47 5.68
N ALA A 101 -5.97 -12.19 6.64
CA ALA A 101 -5.63 -11.43 7.84
C ALA A 101 -4.57 -12.14 8.69
N GLN A 102 -4.72 -13.46 8.91
CA GLN A 102 -3.73 -14.28 9.65
C GLN A 102 -2.35 -14.31 8.99
N ARG A 103 -2.31 -14.20 7.66
CA ARG A 103 -1.06 -14.15 6.88
C ARG A 103 -0.36 -12.79 6.96
N GLY A 104 -1.04 -11.75 7.47
CA GLY A 104 -0.49 -10.39 7.53
C GLY A 104 -0.50 -9.66 6.18
N ALA A 105 -1.46 -9.96 5.31
CA ALA A 105 -1.61 -9.19 4.08
C ALA A 105 -1.96 -7.73 4.43
N ILE A 106 -1.25 -6.81 3.82
CA ILE A 106 -1.36 -5.40 4.14
C ILE A 106 -2.55 -4.83 3.37
N GLU A 107 -3.51 -4.27 4.09
CA GLU A 107 -4.69 -3.63 3.52
C GLU A 107 -4.68 -2.15 3.89
N PHE A 108 -4.76 -1.31 2.87
CA PHE A 108 -4.88 0.14 3.02
C PHE A 108 -6.26 0.57 2.60
N GLU A 109 -6.92 1.35 3.44
CA GLU A 109 -8.17 2.01 3.07
C GLU A 109 -7.82 3.28 2.28
N THR A 110 -7.77 3.15 0.96
CA THR A 110 -7.74 4.32 0.08
C THR A 110 -9.13 4.57 -0.46
N VAL A 111 -9.58 5.83 -0.42
CA VAL A 111 -10.86 6.22 -1.00
C VAL A 111 -10.62 6.57 -2.46
N GLU A 112 -10.96 5.65 -3.35
CA GLU A 112 -11.02 5.93 -4.78
C GLU A 112 -12.22 6.84 -5.08
N THR A 113 -12.11 7.66 -6.13
CA THR A 113 -13.21 8.53 -6.59
C THR A 113 -13.65 8.20 -8.00
N ARG A 114 -14.92 8.48 -8.28
CA ARG A 114 -15.52 8.37 -9.60
C ARG A 114 -16.06 9.73 -10.01
N PHE A 115 -15.80 10.11 -11.26
CA PHE A 115 -16.39 11.30 -11.86
C PHE A 115 -17.74 10.96 -12.48
N ILE A 116 -18.74 11.79 -12.16
CA ILE A 116 -20.04 11.80 -12.80
C ILE A 116 -20.02 12.95 -13.80
N PHE A 117 -20.29 12.65 -15.07
CA PHE A 117 -20.24 13.62 -16.15
C PHE A 117 -21.64 14.07 -16.56
N ASN A 118 -21.79 15.35 -16.89
CA ASN A 118 -23.01 15.87 -17.49
C ASN A 118 -23.04 15.61 -19.01
N SER A 119 -24.10 16.08 -19.69
CA SER A 119 -24.29 15.96 -21.15
C SER A 119 -23.20 16.61 -21.98
N HIS A 120 -22.45 17.57 -21.42
CA HIS A 120 -21.34 18.25 -22.08
C HIS A 120 -19.97 17.60 -21.80
N ARG A 121 -19.95 16.41 -21.17
CA ARG A 121 -18.73 15.70 -20.74
C ARG A 121 -17.87 16.49 -19.75
N LYS A 122 -18.46 17.41 -19.00
CA LYS A 122 -17.82 18.06 -17.85
C LYS A 122 -18.15 17.31 -16.57
N ILE A 123 -17.25 17.37 -15.59
CA ILE A 123 -17.53 16.82 -14.26
C ILE A 123 -18.70 17.59 -13.66
N GLU A 124 -19.77 16.87 -13.35
CA GLU A 124 -20.90 17.35 -12.55
C GLU A 124 -20.65 17.11 -11.06
N GLN A 125 -20.14 15.91 -10.73
CA GLN A 125 -19.88 15.52 -9.35
C GLN A 125 -18.67 14.57 -9.26
N ILE A 126 -17.93 14.68 -8.16
CA ILE A 126 -16.92 13.71 -7.76
C ILE A 126 -17.49 12.93 -6.57
N VAL A 127 -17.59 11.61 -6.69
CA VAL A 127 -18.16 10.75 -5.65
C VAL A 127 -17.16 9.69 -5.20
N PRO A 128 -17.12 9.35 -3.90
CA PRO A 128 -16.29 8.25 -3.42
C PRO A 128 -16.83 6.91 -3.91
N VAL A 129 -15.94 5.98 -4.24
CA VAL A 129 -16.28 4.60 -4.60
C VAL A 129 -16.22 3.74 -3.35
N HIS A 130 -17.39 3.23 -2.93
CA HIS A 130 -17.47 2.38 -1.75
C HIS A 130 -17.21 0.90 -2.08
N ARG A 131 -16.10 0.37 -1.55
CA ARG A 131 -15.76 -1.06 -1.62
C ARG A 131 -16.60 -1.89 -0.64
N ASN A 132 -17.71 -2.43 -1.13
CA ASN A 132 -18.59 -3.31 -0.36
C ASN A 132 -18.18 -4.80 -0.38
N GLU A 133 -18.89 -5.66 0.35
CA GLU A 133 -18.57 -7.10 0.46
C GLU A 133 -18.58 -7.85 -0.88
N ALA A 134 -19.42 -7.47 -1.84
CA ALA A 134 -19.45 -8.13 -3.14
C ALA A 134 -18.14 -7.94 -3.92
N HIS A 135 -17.50 -6.76 -3.79
CA HIS A 135 -16.17 -6.52 -4.35
C HIS A 135 -15.13 -7.44 -3.70
N LYS A 136 -15.18 -7.56 -2.37
CA LYS A 136 -14.24 -8.37 -1.58
C LYS A 136 -14.38 -9.87 -1.88
N ILE A 137 -15.60 -10.37 -2.14
CA ILE A 137 -15.83 -11.76 -2.59
C ILE A 137 -15.07 -12.03 -3.88
N ILE A 138 -15.27 -11.21 -4.91
CA ILE A 138 -14.60 -11.40 -6.20
C ILE A 138 -13.08 -11.27 -6.05
N GLU A 139 -12.61 -10.28 -5.30
CA GLU A 139 -11.17 -10.08 -5.04
C GLU A 139 -10.51 -11.35 -4.46
N GLU A 140 -11.07 -11.93 -3.39
CA GLU A 140 -10.50 -13.13 -2.77
C GLU A 140 -10.55 -14.35 -3.71
N CYS A 141 -11.65 -14.54 -4.45
CA CYS A 141 -11.73 -15.60 -5.45
C CYS A 141 -10.66 -15.44 -6.55
N MET A 142 -10.44 -14.22 -7.02
CA MET A 142 -9.42 -13.95 -8.04
C MET A 142 -8.00 -14.13 -7.49
N ILE A 143 -7.74 -13.73 -6.24
CA ILE A 143 -6.45 -13.95 -5.57
C ILE A 143 -6.18 -15.46 -5.47
N MET A 144 -7.17 -16.29 -5.11
CA MET A 144 -6.99 -17.74 -5.06
C MET A 144 -6.64 -18.34 -6.42
N ALA A 145 -7.34 -17.95 -7.48
CA ALA A 145 -7.02 -18.41 -8.84
C ALA A 145 -5.61 -17.98 -9.29
N ASN A 146 -5.21 -16.74 -8.95
CA ASN A 146 -3.87 -16.21 -9.22
C ASN A 146 -2.77 -16.97 -8.46
N VAL A 147 -3.02 -17.34 -7.19
CA VAL A 147 -2.10 -18.18 -6.39
C VAL A 147 -1.99 -19.59 -6.98
N ALA A 148 -3.12 -20.20 -7.36
CA ALA A 148 -3.12 -21.52 -8.01
C ALA A 148 -2.31 -21.49 -9.31
N ALA A 149 -2.47 -20.45 -10.13
CA ALA A 149 -1.76 -20.30 -11.39
C ALA A 149 -0.25 -20.13 -11.18
N ALA A 150 0.15 -19.29 -10.22
CA ALA A 150 1.56 -19.10 -9.85
C ALA A 150 2.22 -20.40 -9.38
N ARG A 151 1.56 -21.13 -8.47
CA ARG A 151 2.05 -22.43 -8.00
C ARG A 151 2.12 -23.47 -9.12
N PHE A 152 1.18 -23.43 -10.07
CA PHE A 152 1.18 -24.35 -11.20
C PHE A 152 2.36 -24.12 -12.13
N ILE A 153 2.67 -22.87 -12.50
CA ILE A 153 3.83 -22.59 -13.36
C ILE A 153 5.16 -22.83 -12.64
N GLU A 154 5.25 -22.53 -11.35
CA GLU A 154 6.44 -22.76 -10.53
C GLU A 154 6.74 -24.26 -10.39
N LYS A 155 5.72 -25.08 -10.09
CA LYS A 155 5.84 -26.54 -10.01
C LYS A 155 6.36 -27.18 -11.30
N HIS A 156 6.05 -26.60 -12.45
CA HIS A 156 6.44 -27.14 -13.76
C HIS A 156 7.63 -26.40 -14.38
N GLU A 157 8.27 -25.51 -13.62
CA GLU A 157 9.42 -24.70 -14.06
C GLU A 157 9.16 -23.97 -15.39
N ALA A 158 7.92 -23.52 -15.59
CA ALA A 158 7.53 -22.87 -16.83
C ALA A 158 7.88 -21.38 -16.80
N HIS A 159 8.48 -20.90 -17.90
CA HIS A 159 8.79 -19.49 -18.07
C HIS A 159 7.49 -18.68 -18.31
N ALA A 160 7.05 -17.97 -17.29
CA ALA A 160 5.94 -17.02 -17.34
C ALA A 160 6.18 -15.87 -16.34
N LEU A 161 5.34 -14.84 -16.37
CA LEU A 161 5.49 -13.67 -15.51
C LEU A 161 4.78 -13.86 -14.16
N PHE A 162 5.54 -13.74 -13.08
CA PHE A 162 5.03 -13.53 -11.73
C PHE A 162 4.67 -12.06 -11.54
N ARG A 163 3.73 -11.78 -10.63
CA ARG A 163 3.46 -10.44 -10.12
C ARG A 163 4.19 -10.31 -8.79
N VAL A 164 5.36 -9.69 -8.86
CA VAL A 164 6.29 -9.56 -7.74
C VAL A 164 6.05 -8.26 -7.01
N HIS A 165 6.02 -8.31 -5.69
CA HIS A 165 6.11 -7.14 -4.83
C HIS A 165 7.19 -7.44 -3.79
N GLU A 166 8.37 -6.89 -4.00
CA GLU A 166 9.50 -7.08 -3.09
C GLU A 166 9.25 -6.40 -1.73
N ARG A 167 10.11 -6.75 -0.77
CA ARG A 167 10.15 -6.10 0.55
C ARG A 167 10.38 -4.58 0.43
N PRO A 168 10.01 -3.81 1.47
CA PRO A 168 10.31 -2.39 1.55
C PRO A 168 11.78 -2.10 1.27
N ASP A 169 12.03 -0.93 0.71
CA ASP A 169 13.38 -0.46 0.45
C ASP A 169 14.09 -0.14 1.78
N GLY A 170 15.32 -0.64 1.97
CA GLY A 170 16.00 -0.61 3.26
C GLY A 170 16.16 0.80 3.86
N ASP A 171 16.57 1.77 3.03
CA ASP A 171 16.75 3.16 3.47
C ASP A 171 15.41 3.82 3.77
N ARG A 172 14.42 3.67 2.88
CA ARG A 172 13.08 4.22 3.12
C ARG A 172 12.39 3.60 4.33
N PHE A 173 12.60 2.31 4.56
CA PHE A 173 12.05 1.60 5.71
C PHE A 173 12.75 2.00 7.02
N ALA A 174 14.07 2.20 7.01
CA ALA A 174 14.78 2.75 8.16
C ALA A 174 14.27 4.15 8.55
N ASN A 175 13.98 5.00 7.56
CA ASN A 175 13.36 6.31 7.79
C ASN A 175 11.96 6.18 8.40
N PHE A 176 11.14 5.23 7.90
CA PHE A 176 9.83 4.94 8.49
C PHE A 176 9.93 4.48 9.95
N LYS A 177 10.92 3.63 10.31
CA LYS A 177 11.16 3.24 11.71
C LYS A 177 11.54 4.43 12.59
N ARG A 178 12.41 5.34 12.11
CA ARG A 178 12.74 6.58 12.84
C ARG A 178 11.49 7.44 13.05
N PHE A 179 10.69 7.62 12.00
CA PHE A 179 9.43 8.36 12.06
C PHE A 179 8.48 7.80 13.13
N LEU A 180 8.28 6.47 13.19
CA LEU A 180 7.49 5.83 14.25
C LEU A 180 8.05 6.11 15.65
N ALA A 181 9.38 6.02 15.83
CA ALA A 181 10.03 6.26 17.11
C ALA A 181 9.83 7.71 17.60
N GLU A 182 9.87 8.69 16.70
CA GLU A 182 9.61 10.10 17.03
C GLU A 182 8.17 10.37 17.48
N LEU A 183 7.20 9.61 16.94
CA LEU A 183 5.82 9.62 17.40
C LEU A 183 5.62 8.90 18.75
N GLY A 184 6.69 8.32 19.30
CA GLY A 184 6.67 7.49 20.51
C GLY A 184 5.96 6.16 20.29
N ILE A 185 6.01 5.62 19.07
CA ILE A 185 5.44 4.32 18.71
C ILE A 185 6.56 3.28 18.75
N GLU A 186 6.56 2.46 19.80
CA GLU A 186 7.46 1.30 19.90
C GLU A 186 6.95 0.19 18.98
N ALA A 187 7.57 0.09 17.80
CA ALA A 187 7.12 -0.82 16.75
C ALA A 187 7.81 -2.19 16.79
N ASN A 188 8.95 -2.34 17.49
CA ASN A 188 9.79 -3.56 17.53
C ASN A 188 9.94 -4.26 16.16
N LEU A 189 10.03 -3.47 15.08
CA LEU A 189 10.16 -3.97 13.72
C LEU A 189 11.61 -4.40 13.46
N SER A 190 11.78 -5.58 12.88
CA SER A 190 13.08 -6.06 12.44
C SER A 190 13.65 -5.19 11.29
N ASP A 191 14.91 -5.40 10.91
CA ASP A 191 15.47 -4.74 9.72
C ASP A 191 14.90 -5.32 8.41
N GLU A 192 14.45 -6.57 8.45
CA GLU A 192 13.75 -7.25 7.37
C GLU A 192 12.33 -7.63 7.81
N PRO A 193 11.41 -6.65 7.88
CA PRO A 193 10.09 -6.85 8.46
C PRO A 193 9.29 -7.89 7.68
N THR A 194 8.53 -8.71 8.39
CA THR A 194 7.46 -9.51 7.76
C THR A 194 6.22 -8.64 7.51
N PRO A 195 5.36 -8.99 6.54
CA PRO A 195 4.07 -8.31 6.38
C PRO A 195 3.23 -8.34 7.67
N LEU A 196 3.28 -9.46 8.40
CA LEU A 196 2.59 -9.63 9.69
C LEU A 196 3.06 -8.61 10.73
N GLU A 197 4.38 -8.44 10.90
CA GLU A 197 4.95 -7.42 11.79
C GLU A 197 4.41 -6.01 11.49
N LEU A 198 4.32 -5.63 10.21
CA LEU A 198 3.77 -4.33 9.82
C LEU A 198 2.27 -4.23 10.12
N THR A 199 1.49 -5.25 9.79
CA THR A 199 0.05 -5.23 10.07
C THR A 199 -0.26 -5.19 11.57
N GLU A 200 0.54 -5.84 12.41
CA GLU A 200 0.39 -5.77 13.87
C GLU A 200 0.68 -4.38 14.41
N VAL A 201 1.65 -3.66 13.83
CA VAL A 201 1.91 -2.26 14.18
C VAL A 201 0.72 -1.39 13.80
N LEU A 202 0.21 -1.52 12.57
CA LEU A 202 -0.95 -0.76 12.10
C LEU A 202 -2.21 -1.04 12.93
N ALA A 203 -2.44 -2.29 13.33
CA ALA A 203 -3.59 -2.67 14.14
C ALA A 203 -3.58 -1.97 15.52
N ARG A 204 -2.41 -1.62 16.05
CA ARG A 204 -2.25 -0.87 17.31
C ARG A 204 -2.47 0.64 17.14
N LEU A 205 -2.57 1.15 15.90
CA LEU A 205 -2.75 2.58 15.64
C LEU A 205 -4.20 3.05 15.82
N SER A 206 -5.18 2.15 15.94
CA SER A 206 -6.59 2.41 16.26
C SER A 206 -7.13 3.77 15.77
N ASP A 207 -7.60 4.63 16.68
CA ASP A 207 -8.25 5.93 16.40
C ASP A 207 -7.26 7.11 16.51
N ARG A 208 -5.97 6.85 16.30
CA ARG A 208 -4.97 7.91 16.38
C ARG A 208 -5.24 8.99 15.32
N PRO A 209 -5.12 10.28 15.68
CA PRO A 209 -5.34 11.37 14.72
C PRO A 209 -4.29 11.39 13.60
N ASP A 210 -3.09 10.85 13.83
CA ASP A 210 -1.99 10.78 12.87
C ASP A 210 -1.91 9.43 12.12
N ARG A 211 -2.97 8.60 12.18
CA ARG A 211 -3.00 7.28 11.54
C ARG A 211 -2.81 7.33 10.02
N GLU A 212 -3.53 8.23 9.33
CA GLU A 212 -3.44 8.37 7.86
C GLU A 212 -2.01 8.74 7.42
N LEU A 213 -1.34 9.60 8.20
CA LEU A 213 0.06 9.98 7.98
C LEU A 213 0.99 8.76 8.11
N ILE A 214 0.80 7.95 9.16
CA ILE A 214 1.61 6.74 9.37
C ILE A 214 1.39 5.73 8.23
N GLU A 215 0.14 5.46 7.86
CA GLU A 215 -0.20 4.55 6.76
C GLU A 215 0.39 5.03 5.43
N THR A 216 0.29 6.33 5.13
CA THR A 216 0.86 6.91 3.91
C THR A 216 2.39 6.85 3.90
N THR A 217 3.04 7.12 5.03
CA THR A 217 4.50 7.04 5.14
C THR A 217 4.98 5.59 4.98
N MET A 218 4.24 4.63 5.53
CA MET A 218 4.52 3.20 5.34
C MET A 218 4.37 2.80 3.87
N LEU A 219 3.29 3.21 3.20
CA LEU A 219 3.07 2.99 1.76
C LEU A 219 4.25 3.52 0.93
N ARG A 220 4.72 4.74 1.20
CA ARG A 220 5.85 5.36 0.51
C ARG A 220 7.18 4.63 0.74
N SER A 221 7.28 3.84 1.82
CA SER A 221 8.46 2.98 2.07
C SER A 221 8.47 1.69 1.25
N MET A 222 7.31 1.27 0.71
CA MET A 222 7.19 0.05 -0.07
C MET A 222 7.71 0.21 -1.51
N LYS A 223 8.02 -0.92 -2.14
CA LYS A 223 8.35 -0.96 -3.56
C LYS A 223 7.07 -1.06 -4.40
N GLN A 224 7.14 -0.62 -5.65
CA GLN A 224 6.05 -0.86 -6.59
C GLN A 224 6.09 -2.32 -7.03
N ALA A 225 4.91 -2.93 -7.19
CA ALA A 225 4.82 -4.28 -7.73
C ALA A 225 5.08 -4.29 -9.25
N VAL A 226 5.78 -5.30 -9.74
CA VAL A 226 6.24 -5.43 -11.13
C VAL A 226 6.02 -6.83 -11.69
N TYR A 227 6.11 -6.98 -13.01
CA TYR A 227 6.12 -8.28 -13.67
C TYR A 227 7.54 -8.75 -13.94
N GLN A 228 7.89 -9.95 -13.50
CA GLN A 228 9.23 -10.54 -13.65
C GLN A 228 9.12 -12.05 -13.88
N GLY A 229 10.15 -12.64 -14.50
CA GLY A 229 10.22 -14.09 -14.71
C GLY A 229 10.58 -14.87 -13.44
N ASP A 230 11.34 -14.26 -12.53
CA ASP A 230 11.73 -14.86 -11.26
C ASP A 230 10.68 -14.59 -10.19
N ASN A 231 10.32 -15.62 -9.43
CA ASN A 231 9.43 -15.47 -8.29
C ASN A 231 10.20 -14.94 -7.08
N GLN A 232 9.86 -13.72 -6.64
CA GLN A 232 10.38 -13.10 -5.40
C GLN A 232 9.27 -12.86 -4.37
N GLY A 233 8.12 -13.51 -4.55
CA GLY A 233 6.94 -13.34 -3.72
C GLY A 233 6.23 -11.99 -3.89
N HIS A 234 5.18 -11.81 -3.11
CA HIS A 234 4.35 -10.61 -3.10
C HIS A 234 4.12 -10.12 -1.67
N PHE A 235 5.02 -9.25 -1.21
CA PHE A 235 5.09 -8.72 0.14
C PHE A 235 3.76 -8.15 0.64
N GLY A 236 3.15 -7.22 -0.11
CA GLY A 236 1.88 -6.60 0.29
C GLY A 236 0.70 -7.57 0.43
N LEU A 237 0.72 -8.71 -0.25
CA LEU A 237 -0.31 -9.75 -0.13
C LEU A 237 0.11 -10.88 0.82
N ALA A 238 1.34 -10.80 1.33
CA ALA A 238 2.01 -11.83 2.11
C ALA A 238 1.98 -13.21 1.43
N LEU A 239 2.27 -13.28 0.13
CA LEU A 239 2.23 -14.52 -0.66
C LEU A 239 3.63 -14.90 -1.16
N GLU A 240 3.97 -16.19 -1.09
CA GLU A 240 5.25 -16.71 -1.60
C GLU A 240 5.30 -16.76 -3.14
N ALA A 241 4.16 -16.97 -3.78
CA ALA A 241 4.03 -17.00 -5.24
C ALA A 241 2.70 -16.35 -5.65
N TYR A 242 2.76 -15.42 -6.60
CA TYR A 242 1.58 -14.74 -7.12
C TYR A 242 1.77 -14.36 -8.59
N ALA A 243 0.76 -14.59 -9.42
CA ALA A 243 0.77 -14.26 -10.85
C ALA A 243 -0.63 -13.85 -11.28
N HIS A 244 -0.74 -12.82 -12.13
CA HIS A 244 -2.03 -12.39 -12.64
C HIS A 244 -2.54 -13.34 -13.73
N PHE A 245 -3.68 -13.99 -13.47
CA PHE A 245 -4.32 -14.98 -14.35
C PHE A 245 -5.73 -14.56 -14.81
N THR A 246 -6.44 -13.78 -14.00
CA THR A 246 -7.90 -13.61 -14.08
C THR A 246 -8.39 -12.49 -14.99
N SER A 247 -7.53 -11.85 -15.78
CA SER A 247 -7.92 -10.73 -16.65
C SER A 247 -7.18 -10.67 -18.00
N PRO A 248 -7.13 -11.77 -18.78
CA PRO A 248 -6.42 -11.82 -20.08
C PRO A 248 -6.99 -10.87 -21.15
N ILE A 249 -8.23 -10.39 -20.99
CA ILE A 249 -8.85 -9.43 -21.91
C ILE A 249 -8.20 -8.05 -21.81
N ARG A 250 -7.67 -7.69 -20.64
CA ARG A 250 -7.18 -6.34 -20.34
C ARG A 250 -5.72 -6.27 -19.88
N ARG A 251 -5.09 -7.41 -19.60
CA ARG A 251 -3.68 -7.51 -19.17
C ARG A 251 -2.97 -8.56 -20.01
N TYR A 252 -1.86 -8.16 -20.63
CA TYR A 252 -1.05 -9.05 -21.45
C TYR A 252 -0.32 -10.14 -20.65
N PRO A 253 0.16 -9.90 -19.41
CA PRO A 253 0.73 -10.94 -18.55
C PRO A 253 -0.21 -12.12 -18.32
N ASP A 254 -1.50 -11.89 -18.06
CA ASP A 254 -2.50 -12.94 -17.91
C ASP A 254 -2.65 -13.78 -19.18
N LEU A 255 -2.57 -13.14 -20.35
CA LEU A 255 -2.65 -13.84 -21.64
C LEU A 255 -1.40 -14.68 -21.93
N VAL A 256 -0.20 -14.20 -21.55
CA VAL A 256 1.04 -14.97 -21.54
C VAL A 256 0.91 -16.19 -20.61
N LEU A 257 0.38 -15.97 -19.41
CA LEU A 257 0.19 -17.01 -18.40
C LEU A 257 -0.81 -18.09 -18.87
N HIS A 258 -1.92 -17.71 -19.50
CA HIS A 258 -2.88 -18.65 -20.10
C HIS A 258 -2.18 -19.57 -21.12
N ARG A 259 -1.37 -18.99 -22.01
CA ARG A 259 -0.62 -19.75 -23.03
C ARG A 259 0.41 -20.71 -22.41
N ALA A 260 1.11 -20.27 -21.38
CA ALA A 260 2.12 -21.07 -20.67
C ALA A 260 1.47 -22.26 -19.94
N ILE A 261 0.38 -22.03 -19.21
CA ILE A 261 -0.37 -23.11 -18.54
C ILE A 261 -0.88 -24.11 -19.57
N LYS A 262 -1.47 -23.65 -20.68
CA LYS A 262 -1.91 -24.56 -21.75
C LYS A 262 -0.74 -25.34 -22.38
N ALA A 263 0.45 -24.76 -22.52
CA ALA A 263 1.61 -25.50 -23.01
C ALA A 263 2.03 -26.64 -22.07
N ILE A 264 1.92 -26.44 -20.76
CA ILE A 264 2.14 -27.50 -19.76
C ILE A 264 1.07 -28.60 -19.93
N LEU A 265 -0.21 -28.24 -20.03
CA LEU A 265 -1.30 -29.19 -20.21
C LEU A 265 -1.15 -30.01 -21.51
N ALA A 266 -0.76 -29.36 -22.60
CA ALA A 266 -0.45 -30.02 -23.88
C ALA A 266 0.69 -31.05 -23.73
N LYS A 267 1.76 -30.68 -23.00
CA LYS A 267 2.87 -31.60 -22.69
C LYS A 267 2.44 -32.79 -21.83
N GLN A 268 1.39 -32.63 -21.03
CA GLN A 268 0.76 -33.69 -20.24
C GLN A 268 -0.25 -34.54 -21.07
N GLY A 269 -0.38 -34.28 -22.37
CA GLY A 269 -1.25 -35.04 -23.28
C GLY A 269 -2.69 -34.55 -23.35
N GLN A 270 -3.02 -33.42 -22.72
CA GLN A 270 -4.36 -32.83 -22.84
C GLN A 270 -4.52 -32.09 -24.18
N GLN A 271 -5.71 -32.20 -24.78
CA GLN A 271 -6.06 -31.41 -25.96
C GLN A 271 -6.41 -29.99 -25.52
N VAL A 272 -5.63 -29.01 -25.98
CA VAL A 272 -5.80 -27.59 -25.62
C VAL A 272 -5.56 -26.65 -26.79
N THR A 273 -6.18 -25.47 -26.77
CA THR A 273 -6.07 -24.47 -27.84
C THR A 273 -5.10 -23.33 -27.52
N GLY A 274 -4.33 -22.91 -28.53
CA GLY A 274 -3.36 -21.81 -28.41
C GLY A 274 -2.26 -21.96 -27.34
N PRO A 275 -1.72 -23.16 -27.06
CA PRO A 275 -0.58 -23.28 -26.14
C PRO A 275 0.65 -22.57 -26.70
N LYS A 276 1.45 -21.95 -25.81
CA LYS A 276 2.79 -21.44 -26.17
C LYS A 276 3.74 -21.62 -25.01
N ALA A 277 4.77 -22.43 -25.21
CA ALA A 277 5.91 -22.49 -24.30
C ALA A 277 6.84 -21.30 -24.59
N TYR A 278 7.10 -20.50 -23.58
CA TYR A 278 8.10 -19.43 -23.63
C TYR A 278 9.43 -19.95 -23.12
N ILE A 279 10.50 -19.22 -23.41
CA ILE A 279 11.85 -19.54 -22.95
C ILE A 279 12.38 -18.42 -22.06
N GLU A 280 13.41 -18.72 -21.26
CA GLU A 280 14.00 -17.79 -20.29
C GLU A 280 14.30 -16.40 -20.89
N LYS A 281 14.87 -16.36 -22.11
CA LYS A 281 15.21 -15.10 -22.80
C LYS A 281 14.00 -14.21 -23.11
N ASP A 282 12.79 -14.75 -23.11
CA ASP A 282 11.57 -13.98 -23.35
C ASP A 282 11.11 -13.23 -22.08
N MET A 283 11.53 -13.66 -20.89
CA MET A 283 10.98 -13.19 -19.62
C MET A 283 11.34 -11.74 -19.30
N ALA A 284 12.61 -11.37 -19.44
CA ALA A 284 13.04 -10.01 -19.13
C ALA A 284 12.37 -8.95 -20.06
N PRO A 285 12.36 -9.11 -21.40
CA PRO A 285 11.66 -8.18 -22.28
C PRO A 285 10.16 -8.10 -22.01
N LEU A 286 9.49 -9.24 -21.77
CA LEU A 286 8.06 -9.26 -21.47
C LEU A 286 7.74 -8.57 -20.13
N GLY A 287 8.53 -8.84 -19.09
CA GLY A 287 8.37 -8.26 -17.77
C GLY A 287 8.58 -6.75 -17.78
N GLU A 288 9.64 -6.27 -18.43
CA GLU A 288 9.93 -4.85 -18.60
C GLU A 288 8.82 -4.13 -19.36
N GLN A 289 8.43 -4.66 -20.54
CA GLN A 289 7.39 -4.05 -21.35
C GLN A 289 6.06 -4.00 -20.59
N CYS A 290 5.62 -5.10 -19.97
CA CYS A 290 4.35 -5.13 -19.26
C CYS A 290 4.34 -4.16 -18.07
N SER A 291 5.41 -4.14 -17.27
CA SER A 291 5.53 -3.23 -16.12
C SER A 291 5.61 -1.75 -16.55
N MET A 292 6.32 -1.45 -17.64
CA MET A 292 6.38 -0.11 -18.21
C MET A 292 5.00 0.34 -18.71
N THR A 293 4.30 -0.52 -19.46
CA THR A 293 2.98 -0.17 -20.00
C THR A 293 1.90 -0.02 -18.93
N GLU A 294 2.01 -0.71 -17.80
CA GLU A 294 1.18 -0.48 -16.60
C GLU A 294 1.41 0.93 -16.05
N ARG A 295 2.67 1.30 -15.74
CA ARG A 295 3.00 2.65 -15.25
C ARG A 295 2.57 3.75 -16.21
N ARG A 296 2.84 3.56 -17.50
CA ARG A 296 2.44 4.52 -18.54
C ARG A 296 0.93 4.71 -18.60
N ALA A 297 0.15 3.64 -18.38
CA ALA A 297 -1.30 3.74 -18.33
C ALA A 297 -1.75 4.53 -17.09
N ASP A 298 -1.19 4.24 -15.92
CA ASP A 298 -1.50 4.93 -14.66
C ASP A 298 -1.13 6.41 -14.70
N ASP A 299 0.03 6.75 -15.27
CA ASP A 299 0.45 8.14 -15.43
C ASP A 299 -0.50 8.90 -16.36
N ALA A 300 -0.86 8.32 -17.52
CA ALA A 300 -1.78 8.95 -18.45
C ALA A 300 -3.19 9.16 -17.87
N THR A 301 -3.71 8.19 -17.12
CA THR A 301 -5.04 8.30 -16.50
C THR A 301 -5.04 9.34 -15.36
N ARG A 302 -3.97 9.39 -14.56
CA ARG A 302 -3.78 10.44 -13.55
C ARG A 302 -3.72 11.82 -14.20
N GLU A 303 -2.95 11.98 -15.28
CA GLU A 303 -2.82 13.25 -15.97
C GLU A 303 -4.15 13.81 -16.50
N VAL A 304 -5.01 12.95 -17.06
CA VAL A 304 -6.35 13.34 -17.50
C VAL A 304 -7.25 13.65 -16.31
N ALA A 305 -7.15 12.87 -15.23
CA ALA A 305 -7.90 13.12 -14.02
C ALA A 305 -7.53 14.47 -13.37
N ASP A 306 -6.25 14.80 -13.30
CA ASP A 306 -5.76 16.07 -12.76
C ASP A 306 -6.23 17.26 -13.60
N TRP A 307 -6.24 17.12 -14.93
CA TRP A 307 -6.79 18.13 -15.82
C TRP A 307 -8.29 18.35 -15.60
N LEU A 308 -9.08 17.26 -15.54
CA LEU A 308 -10.52 17.35 -15.30
C LEU A 308 -10.85 17.93 -13.91
N LYS A 309 -10.06 17.61 -12.89
CA LYS A 309 -10.17 18.22 -11.56
C LYS A 309 -9.89 19.72 -11.61
N CYS A 310 -8.90 20.15 -12.38
CA CYS A 310 -8.64 21.58 -12.58
C CYS A 310 -9.82 22.25 -13.30
N GLU A 311 -10.34 21.67 -14.38
CA GLU A 311 -11.53 22.20 -15.07
C GLU A 311 -12.71 22.37 -14.11
N TYR A 312 -13.00 21.35 -13.29
CA TYR A 312 -14.03 21.42 -12.27
C TYR A 312 -13.81 22.56 -11.27
N MET A 313 -12.57 22.78 -10.83
CA MET A 313 -12.25 23.82 -9.84
C MET A 313 -12.30 25.25 -10.38
N GLN A 314 -12.35 25.46 -11.72
CA GLN A 314 -12.50 26.80 -12.27
C GLN A 314 -13.83 27.45 -11.86
N ASP A 315 -14.90 26.65 -11.77
CA ASP A 315 -16.22 27.11 -11.33
C ASP A 315 -16.29 27.37 -9.81
N HIS A 316 -15.23 27.01 -9.08
CA HIS A 316 -15.10 27.18 -7.63
C HIS A 316 -14.05 28.22 -7.21
N LEU A 317 -13.57 29.05 -8.14
CA LEU A 317 -12.66 30.15 -7.82
C LEU A 317 -13.27 31.08 -6.76
N GLY A 318 -12.50 31.39 -5.72
CA GLY A 318 -12.91 32.21 -4.59
C GLY A 318 -13.72 31.47 -3.51
N SER A 319 -14.13 30.21 -3.74
CA SER A 319 -14.81 29.40 -2.74
C SER A 319 -13.84 28.90 -1.66
N GLU A 320 -14.38 28.69 -0.45
CA GLU A 320 -13.64 28.13 0.68
C GLU A 320 -14.04 26.67 0.90
N PHE A 321 -13.06 25.84 1.22
CA PHE A 321 -13.24 24.41 1.43
C PHE A 321 -12.50 23.96 2.69
N PRO A 322 -13.10 23.07 3.51
CA PRO A 322 -12.33 22.29 4.44
C PRO A 322 -11.40 21.34 3.66
N GLY A 323 -10.22 21.10 4.20
CA GLY A 323 -9.26 20.19 3.62
C GLY A 323 -8.29 19.63 4.66
N VAL A 324 -7.50 18.66 4.21
CA VAL A 324 -6.47 18.01 5.01
C VAL A 324 -5.14 18.16 4.29
N VAL A 325 -4.10 18.56 5.00
CA VAL A 325 -2.75 18.62 4.43
C VAL A 325 -2.32 17.21 4.03
N SER A 326 -2.22 16.94 2.73
CA SER A 326 -1.91 15.61 2.19
C SER A 326 -0.42 15.42 1.93
N THR A 327 0.37 16.48 1.75
CA THR A 327 1.83 16.41 1.64
C THR A 327 2.44 17.75 2.04
N VAL A 328 3.56 17.69 2.76
CA VAL A 328 4.34 18.87 3.16
C VAL A 328 5.63 18.87 2.36
N THR A 329 5.97 20.01 1.77
CA THR A 329 7.22 20.22 1.03
C THR A 329 7.95 21.46 1.53
N ASN A 330 9.18 21.67 1.08
CA ASN A 330 9.94 22.87 1.41
C ASN A 330 9.36 24.16 0.82
N PHE A 331 8.56 24.09 -0.24
CA PHE A 331 7.96 25.27 -0.90
C PHE A 331 6.47 25.45 -0.60
N GLY A 332 5.85 24.57 0.19
CA GLY A 332 4.43 24.69 0.53
C GLY A 332 3.77 23.41 0.98
N LEU A 333 2.44 23.47 1.09
CA LEU A 333 1.57 22.41 1.57
C LEU A 333 0.62 22.00 0.45
N PHE A 334 0.57 20.71 0.13
CA PHE A 334 -0.53 20.17 -0.66
C PHE A 334 -1.70 19.88 0.27
N VAL A 335 -2.87 20.43 -0.05
CA VAL A 335 -4.10 20.26 0.72
C VAL A 335 -5.11 19.53 -0.14
N ARG A 336 -5.59 18.39 0.34
CA ARG A 336 -6.70 17.65 -0.25
C ARG A 336 -8.01 18.21 0.27
N LEU A 337 -8.85 18.71 -0.62
CA LEU A 337 -10.17 19.23 -0.29
C LEU A 337 -11.09 18.08 0.15
N SER A 338 -11.72 18.24 1.31
CA SER A 338 -12.69 17.27 1.82
C SER A 338 -13.87 17.15 0.86
N ASP A 339 -14.46 15.95 0.76
CA ASP A 339 -15.57 15.57 -0.13
C ASP A 339 -15.26 15.61 -1.64
N LEU A 340 -14.36 16.48 -2.11
CA LEU A 340 -13.97 16.60 -3.51
C LEU A 340 -12.78 15.71 -3.87
N TYR A 341 -11.90 15.38 -2.91
CA TYR A 341 -10.67 14.60 -3.14
C TYR A 341 -9.77 15.18 -4.25
N ILE A 342 -9.80 16.52 -4.36
CA ILE A 342 -8.94 17.31 -5.24
C ILE A 342 -7.79 17.87 -4.40
N GLU A 343 -6.57 17.85 -4.92
CA GLU A 343 -5.40 18.42 -4.25
C GLU A 343 -5.05 19.77 -4.88
N GLY A 344 -4.76 20.76 -4.02
CA GLY A 344 -4.22 22.05 -4.42
C GLY A 344 -3.02 22.44 -3.56
N LEU A 345 -2.26 23.44 -4.01
CA LEU A 345 -1.02 23.90 -3.39
C LEU A 345 -1.24 25.20 -2.62
N VAL A 346 -0.96 25.19 -1.32
CA VAL A 346 -0.71 26.40 -0.54
C VAL A 346 0.79 26.68 -0.58
N HIS A 347 1.20 27.67 -1.38
CA HIS A 347 2.61 28.03 -1.47
C HIS A 347 3.10 28.72 -0.18
N VAL A 348 4.35 28.51 0.21
CA VAL A 348 4.93 29.04 1.46
C VAL A 348 4.83 30.57 1.56
N THR A 349 4.86 31.28 0.43
CA THR A 349 4.72 32.75 0.39
C THR A 349 3.31 33.25 0.69
N SER A 350 2.31 32.37 0.63
CA SER A 350 0.93 32.67 1.00
C SER A 350 0.61 32.38 2.47
N LEU A 351 1.56 31.75 3.18
CA LEU A 351 1.46 31.56 4.63
C LEU A 351 1.74 32.89 5.35
N GLN A 352 1.56 32.89 6.67
CA GLN A 352 1.87 34.07 7.50
C GLN A 352 3.34 34.48 7.31
N ASN A 353 3.63 35.78 7.46
CA ASN A 353 4.96 36.33 7.20
C ASN A 353 5.98 35.84 8.23
N ASP A 354 6.61 34.71 7.94
CA ASP A 354 7.58 34.01 8.78
C ASP A 354 8.59 33.25 7.92
N TYR A 355 9.71 32.87 8.51
CA TYR A 355 10.68 31.98 7.88
C TYR A 355 10.32 30.52 8.21
N TYR A 356 9.88 29.77 7.19
CA TYR A 356 9.47 28.39 7.36
C TYR A 356 10.61 27.41 7.11
N ARG A 357 10.91 26.58 8.11
CA ARG A 357 11.86 25.48 8.02
C ARG A 357 11.14 24.16 7.79
N PHE A 358 11.52 23.46 6.72
CA PHE A 358 11.01 22.12 6.42
C PHE A 358 11.89 21.05 7.08
N ASP A 359 11.24 20.18 7.86
CA ASP A 359 11.81 18.96 8.39
C ASP A 359 11.41 17.79 7.50
N THR A 360 12.37 17.29 6.72
CA THR A 360 12.16 16.19 5.78
C THR A 360 11.80 14.87 6.47
N GLU A 361 12.33 14.61 7.67
CA GLU A 361 12.10 13.34 8.37
C GLU A 361 10.70 13.31 8.97
N ARG A 362 10.28 14.44 9.56
CA ARG A 362 8.95 14.56 10.18
C ARG A 362 7.84 14.93 9.21
N GLN A 363 8.20 15.40 8.01
CA GLN A 363 7.26 15.97 7.04
C GLN A 363 6.47 17.15 7.65
N ILE A 364 7.21 18.06 8.31
CA ILE A 364 6.63 19.22 9.02
C ILE A 364 7.26 20.51 8.48
N LEU A 365 6.44 21.54 8.31
CA LEU A 365 6.87 22.90 7.98
C LEU A 365 6.62 23.80 9.19
N THR A 366 7.68 24.33 9.82
CA THR A 366 7.58 25.14 11.05
C THR A 366 8.08 26.55 10.83
N GLY A 367 7.30 27.55 11.24
CA GLY A 367 7.70 28.96 11.25
C GLY A 367 8.66 29.26 12.40
N GLU A 368 9.78 29.93 12.09
CA GLU A 368 10.86 30.19 13.04
C GLU A 368 10.47 31.20 14.12
N HIS A 369 9.71 32.24 13.77
CA HIS A 369 9.30 33.29 14.71
C HIS A 369 7.94 33.02 15.34
N SER A 370 6.97 32.53 14.57
CA SER A 370 5.60 32.27 15.05
C SER A 370 5.49 30.95 15.83
N GLY A 371 6.39 29.99 15.56
CA GLY A 371 6.30 28.63 16.07
C GLY A 371 5.14 27.81 15.48
N VAL A 372 4.40 28.36 14.50
CA VAL A 372 3.31 27.64 13.83
C VAL A 372 3.89 26.49 13.02
N SER A 373 3.35 25.30 13.20
CA SER A 373 3.77 24.10 12.46
C SER A 373 2.61 23.53 11.66
N TYR A 374 2.87 23.19 10.40
CA TYR A 374 1.96 22.45 9.53
C TYR A 374 2.51 21.05 9.29
N ARG A 375 1.65 20.05 9.49
CA ARG A 375 1.96 18.63 9.35
C ARG A 375 0.97 17.99 8.39
N MET A 376 1.40 16.90 7.77
CA MET A 376 0.48 16.06 7.02
C MET A 376 -0.60 15.49 7.96
N GLY A 377 -1.86 15.51 7.54
CA GLY A 377 -3.02 15.17 8.35
C GLY A 377 -3.67 16.36 9.06
N ASP A 378 -3.04 17.53 9.09
CA ASP A 378 -3.66 18.71 9.72
C ASP A 378 -4.90 19.15 8.94
N ALA A 379 -6.01 19.34 9.67
CA ALA A 379 -7.23 19.91 9.12
C ALA A 379 -7.09 21.43 8.99
N VAL A 380 -7.33 21.93 7.78
CA VAL A 380 -7.22 23.34 7.42
C VAL A 380 -8.45 23.79 6.62
N THR A 381 -8.72 25.09 6.63
CA THR A 381 -9.66 25.71 5.69
C THR A 381 -8.85 26.46 4.65
N VAL A 382 -9.17 26.26 3.38
CA VAL A 382 -8.45 26.84 2.25
C VAL A 382 -9.41 27.53 1.30
N LYS A 383 -8.94 28.60 0.65
CA LYS A 383 -9.65 29.29 -0.42
C LYS A 383 -8.94 29.06 -1.73
N VAL A 384 -9.72 28.78 -2.77
CA VAL A 384 -9.19 28.62 -4.14
C VAL A 384 -8.93 30.00 -4.71
N VAL A 385 -7.67 30.30 -5.06
CA VAL A 385 -7.28 31.63 -5.57
C VAL A 385 -6.93 31.63 -7.05
N ALA A 386 -6.40 30.52 -7.57
CA ALA A 386 -6.12 30.37 -8.98
C ALA A 386 -6.22 28.91 -9.42
N VAL A 387 -6.55 28.71 -10.68
CA VAL A 387 -6.57 27.39 -11.32
C VAL A 387 -5.90 27.54 -12.68
N ASN A 388 -4.85 26.75 -12.90
CA ASN A 388 -4.09 26.73 -14.13
C ASN A 388 -4.27 25.36 -14.82
N LEU A 389 -5.04 25.35 -15.91
CA LEU A 389 -5.31 24.14 -16.69
C LEU A 389 -4.09 23.57 -17.39
N GLU A 390 -3.21 24.42 -17.94
CA GLU A 390 -2.00 23.98 -18.66
C GLU A 390 -1.01 23.32 -17.71
N ALA A 391 -0.79 23.95 -16.54
CA ALA A 391 0.07 23.42 -15.51
C ALA A 391 -0.59 22.28 -14.71
N ARG A 392 -1.92 22.12 -14.82
CA ARG A 392 -2.75 21.22 -14.00
C ARG A 392 -2.55 21.49 -12.50
N LYS A 393 -2.58 22.77 -12.13
CA LYS A 393 -2.34 23.25 -10.77
C LYS A 393 -3.52 24.05 -10.25
N ILE A 394 -3.82 23.84 -8.98
CA ILE A 394 -4.81 24.63 -8.22
C ILE A 394 -4.04 25.30 -7.10
N ASP A 395 -4.05 26.63 -7.07
CA ASP A 395 -3.42 27.42 -6.02
C ASP A 395 -4.45 27.75 -4.94
N LEU A 396 -4.04 27.52 -3.70
CA LEU A 396 -4.84 27.67 -2.50
C LEU A 396 -4.16 28.67 -1.55
N VAL A 397 -4.97 29.31 -0.72
CA VAL A 397 -4.48 30.08 0.44
C VAL A 397 -5.20 29.62 1.69
N LEU A 398 -4.53 29.64 2.85
CA LEU A 398 -5.17 29.32 4.13
C LEU A 398 -6.15 30.43 4.52
N VAL A 399 -7.30 30.01 5.07
CA VAL A 399 -8.31 30.90 5.62
C VAL A 399 -8.34 30.76 7.13
N GLY A 400 -8.26 31.90 7.83
CA GLY A 400 -8.22 31.96 9.29
C GLY A 400 -6.81 31.87 9.87
N GLU A 401 -6.69 32.13 11.18
CA GLU A 401 -5.43 31.95 11.90
C GLU A 401 -5.15 30.46 12.07
N ALA A 402 -3.92 30.04 11.75
CA ALA A 402 -3.48 28.67 11.96
C ALA A 402 -3.68 28.29 13.42
N ARG A 403 -4.57 27.33 13.69
CA ARG A 403 -4.72 26.80 15.04
C ARG A 403 -3.39 26.20 15.43
N THR A 404 -2.77 26.78 16.46
CA THR A 404 -1.65 26.18 17.17
C THR A 404 -2.19 24.91 17.85
N GLN A 405 -2.29 23.82 17.11
CA GLN A 405 -2.30 22.48 17.69
C GLN A 405 -0.88 22.25 18.21
N VAL A 406 -0.54 22.94 19.31
CA VAL A 406 0.46 22.43 20.22
C VAL A 406 -0.16 21.14 20.73
N SER A 407 0.11 20.02 20.05
CA SER A 407 -0.03 18.71 20.66
C SER A 407 0.99 18.69 21.77
N GLY A 408 0.61 19.24 22.92
CA GLY A 408 1.34 19.20 24.17
C GLY A 408 1.30 17.77 24.67
N ARG A 409 1.97 16.85 23.96
CA ARG A 409 2.69 15.80 24.66
C ARG A 409 3.87 16.53 25.28
N GLN A 410 3.64 17.01 26.50
CA GLN A 410 4.68 16.93 27.51
C GLN A 410 5.27 15.52 27.37
N ILE A 411 6.40 15.42 26.69
CA ILE A 411 7.34 14.34 26.95
C ILE A 411 7.57 14.48 28.45
N LYS A 412 6.92 13.61 29.23
CA LYS A 412 7.20 13.48 30.65
C LYS A 412 8.66 13.06 30.74
N ALA A 413 9.55 14.05 30.80
CA ALA A 413 10.78 14.01 31.54
C ALA A 413 10.40 13.89 33.03
N SER A 414 9.75 12.78 33.39
CA SER A 414 9.37 12.43 34.75
C SER A 414 9.44 10.92 34.93
N LYS A 415 10.50 10.28 34.42
CA LYS A 415 10.91 8.94 34.86
C LYS A 415 12.42 8.71 35.01
N ASN A 416 13.27 9.72 34.81
CA ASN A 416 14.71 9.60 35.15
C ASN A 416 15.14 10.43 36.38
N ALA A 417 14.42 11.48 36.77
CA ALA A 417 14.72 12.20 38.02
C ALA A 417 14.30 11.41 39.29
N ALA A 418 13.26 10.56 39.18
CA ALA A 418 12.79 9.74 40.30
C ALA A 418 13.54 8.40 40.45
N PHE A 419 14.46 8.06 39.54
CA PHE A 419 15.34 6.90 39.67
C PHE A 419 16.69 7.29 40.27
N GLU A 420 17.25 8.45 39.88
CA GLU A 420 18.47 9.00 40.48
C GLU A 420 18.26 9.52 41.91
N GLU A 421 17.10 10.12 42.23
CA GLU A 421 16.81 10.56 43.60
C GLU A 421 16.49 9.37 44.54
N LYS A 422 16.09 8.22 43.99
CA LYS A 422 15.77 7.00 44.76
C LYS A 422 17.00 6.11 45.01
N LEU A 423 18.00 6.14 44.13
CA LEU A 423 19.33 5.57 44.40
C LEU A 423 20.16 6.43 45.38
N ALA A 424 20.03 7.76 45.34
CA ALA A 424 20.70 8.64 46.29
C ALA A 424 20.07 8.62 47.71
N ARG A 425 18.76 8.31 47.83
CA ARG A 425 18.07 8.18 49.13
C ARG A 425 18.13 6.78 49.76
N GLN A 426 18.59 5.74 49.04
CA GLN A 426 18.85 4.40 49.61
C GLN A 426 20.29 4.19 50.11
N ALA A 427 21.19 5.15 49.88
CA ALA A 427 22.57 5.13 50.41
C ALA A 427 22.75 5.93 51.72
N GLY A 428 21.67 6.42 52.32
CA GLY A 428 21.73 7.22 53.54
C GLY A 428 20.70 6.78 54.58
N LYS A 429 21.20 6.26 55.72
CA LYS A 429 20.53 5.95 57.00
C LYS A 429 20.24 4.47 57.27
N THR A 430 21.27 3.75 57.72
CA THR A 430 21.13 2.86 58.89
C THR A 430 21.64 3.61 60.11
N ALA A 431 20.75 3.84 61.06
CA ALA A 431 21.00 4.45 62.36
C ALA A 431 21.48 3.38 63.39
N PRO A 432 22.01 3.78 64.56
CA PRO A 432 23.14 3.11 65.21
C PRO A 432 22.76 2.16 66.34
N ALA A 433 23.68 1.26 66.70
CA ALA A 433 23.79 0.73 68.07
C ALA A 433 25.22 0.27 68.43
N LYS A 434 25.80 0.99 69.39
CA LYS A 434 26.72 0.62 70.49
C LYS A 434 27.84 -0.44 70.29
N ALA A 435 29.06 0.08 70.52
CA ALA A 435 30.10 -0.41 71.44
C ALA A 435 30.77 -1.78 71.24
N GLY A 436 32.11 -1.77 71.11
CA GLY A 436 32.96 -2.84 71.64
C GLY A 436 34.21 -3.21 70.83
N LYS A 437 35.36 -2.61 71.23
CA LYS A 437 36.73 -3.19 71.32
C LYS A 437 37.42 -3.90 70.13
N ALA A 438 38.64 -3.39 69.87
CA ALA A 438 39.91 -4.13 69.62
C ALA A 438 40.01 -4.95 68.30
N THR A 439 41.12 -5.02 67.54
CA THR A 439 42.54 -4.72 67.73
C THR A 439 43.29 -4.89 66.40
N LYS A 440 44.44 -4.19 66.28
CA LYS A 440 45.68 -4.51 65.50
C LYS A 440 45.58 -4.60 63.96
N ALA A 441 46.20 -3.70 63.18
CA ALA A 441 47.61 -3.29 63.05
C ALA A 441 48.51 -4.25 62.25
N GLY A 442 49.12 -3.72 61.19
CA GLY A 442 50.21 -4.28 60.38
C GLY A 442 50.05 -3.89 58.91
N LYS A 443 50.51 -2.71 58.43
CA LYS A 443 51.88 -2.40 57.93
C LYS A 443 52.44 -3.55 57.07
N THR A 444 52.97 -3.41 55.86
CA THR A 444 53.56 -2.35 55.01
C THR A 444 53.94 -3.11 53.70
N THR A 445 54.20 -2.58 52.49
CA THR A 445 55.13 -1.53 52.05
C THR A 445 55.15 -1.52 50.51
N LYS A 446 55.27 -0.30 49.93
CA LYS A 446 56.16 0.15 48.81
C LYS A 446 56.13 -0.61 47.45
N ALA A 447 56.31 0.01 46.28
CA ALA A 447 56.58 1.41 45.89
C ALA A 447 56.45 1.58 44.36
N ALA A 448 56.17 2.83 43.99
CA ALA A 448 56.45 3.58 42.75
C ALA A 448 57.27 2.96 41.60
N LYS A 449 56.84 3.21 40.35
CA LYS A 449 57.45 4.18 39.42
C LYS A 449 56.69 4.27 38.08
N ALA A 450 56.71 5.48 37.51
CA ALA A 450 56.10 5.91 36.26
C ALA A 450 57.04 5.67 35.03
N PRO A 451 56.88 6.32 33.85
CA PRO A 451 55.97 5.94 32.76
C PRO A 451 56.65 5.92 31.35
N ALA A 452 55.81 5.78 30.30
CA ALA A 452 55.97 6.26 28.90
C ALA A 452 56.48 5.28 27.81
N GLY A 453 55.80 5.29 26.64
CA GLY A 453 56.43 4.89 25.37
C GLY A 453 55.53 4.38 24.21
N LYS A 454 54.94 5.29 23.44
CA LYS A 454 54.78 5.35 21.95
C LYS A 454 54.43 4.10 21.08
N LYS A 455 53.25 4.19 20.40
CA LYS A 455 52.94 4.11 18.92
C LYS A 455 53.35 2.85 18.09
N PRO A 456 52.93 2.65 16.80
CA PRO A 456 51.89 3.28 15.95
C PRO A 456 51.06 2.30 15.04
N ALA A 457 50.23 2.92 14.19
CA ALA A 457 49.34 2.37 13.14
C ALA A 457 50.00 1.74 11.89
N ALA A 458 49.21 1.00 11.10
CA ALA A 458 49.56 0.48 9.76
C ALA A 458 48.44 0.74 8.71
N PRO A 459 48.77 1.00 7.42
CA PRO A 459 47.82 1.28 6.34
C PRO A 459 47.58 0.11 5.35
N LYS A 460 46.52 0.23 4.53
CA LYS A 460 46.07 -0.72 3.49
C LYS A 460 46.83 -0.56 2.15
N ALA A 461 47.05 -1.68 1.46
CA ALA A 461 47.68 -1.75 0.13
C ALA A 461 46.67 -2.06 -1.01
N LYS A 462 46.97 -1.53 -2.20
CA LYS A 462 46.35 -1.77 -3.53
C LYS A 462 46.84 -3.08 -4.17
N LYS A 463 46.05 -3.68 -5.06
CA LYS A 463 46.54 -4.31 -6.32
C LYS A 463 45.43 -4.48 -7.37
N SER A 464 45.85 -4.48 -8.64
CA SER A 464 45.07 -4.39 -9.88
C SER A 464 45.18 -5.65 -10.77
N LYS A 465 44.11 -5.90 -11.57
CA LYS A 465 44.01 -6.48 -12.94
C LYS A 465 44.68 -7.84 -13.31
N SER A 466 43.87 -8.72 -13.93
CA SER A 466 44.17 -9.30 -15.27
C SER A 466 42.93 -9.89 -15.97
N ARG A 467 42.94 -9.80 -17.31
CA ARG A 467 42.01 -10.37 -18.31
C ARG A 467 42.05 -11.91 -18.36
N ARG A 468 40.92 -12.55 -18.71
CA ARG A 468 40.74 -13.32 -19.95
C ARG A 468 39.27 -13.52 -20.25
#